data_AF-A0AB38D254-F1
#
_entry.id   AF-A0AB38D254-F1
#
_cell.length_a   1.000
_cell.length_b   1.000
_cell.length_c   1.000
_cell.angle_alpha   90.00
_cell.angle_beta   90.00
_cell.angle_gamma   90.00
#
_symmetry.space_group_name_H-M   'P 1'
#
loop_
_entity.id
_entity.type
_entity.pdbx_description
1 polymer ?
#
loop_
_entity_poly.entity_id
_entity_poly.type
_entity_poly.pdbx_seq_one_letter_code
_entity_poly.pdbx_strand_id
1 'polypeptide(L)'
;MEAEWANLLAAHWPSVTLVAALLFGISICVRFLALTSESFSRALGPIGKFIRTRRALSKAEADLLRDQVVALDGRVRSLLYRDECYFAYMLADQEWHHRQELLAAAQGWALERHMPFLEFRDKWMRERGLEKELELWR
;
A
#
# COMPACT_ATOMS: atom_id res chain seq x y z
N MET A 1 -0.11 72.14 18.43
CA MET A 1 1.03 72.06 17.50
C MET A 1 0.82 70.98 16.44
N GLU A 2 0.75 69.68 16.75
CA GLU A 2 0.65 68.64 15.70
C GLU A 2 -0.65 68.70 14.87
N ALA A 3 -1.81 68.92 15.51
CA ALA A 3 -3.08 69.08 14.80
C ALA A 3 -3.13 70.36 13.94
N GLU A 4 -2.38 71.38 14.32
CA GLU A 4 -2.30 72.67 13.61
C GLU A 4 -1.47 72.55 12.33
N TRP A 5 -0.34 71.84 12.41
CA TRP A 5 0.47 71.48 11.25
C TRP A 5 -0.26 70.54 10.26
N ALA A 6 -1.03 69.57 10.78
CA ALA A 6 -1.84 68.69 9.95
C ALA A 6 -2.92 69.47 9.17
N ASN A 7 -3.57 70.43 9.82
CA ASN A 7 -4.56 71.29 9.20
C ASN A 7 -3.93 72.22 8.14
N LEU A 8 -2.75 72.78 8.40
CA LEU A 8 -2.01 73.62 7.44
C LEU A 8 -1.54 72.83 6.21
N LEU A 9 -1.03 71.61 6.41
CA LEU A 9 -0.63 70.71 5.32
C LEU A 9 -1.82 70.26 4.47
N ALA A 10 -2.97 69.98 5.09
CA ALA A 10 -4.19 69.60 4.37
C ALA A 10 -4.76 70.77 3.55
N ALA A 11 -4.67 71.99 4.07
CA ALA A 11 -5.17 73.19 3.41
C ALA A 11 -4.33 73.62 2.19
N HIS A 12 -3.00 73.49 2.27
CA HIS A 12 -2.11 73.97 1.20
C HIS A 12 -1.59 72.87 0.27
N TRP A 13 -1.49 71.62 0.74
CA TRP A 13 -0.94 70.48 -0.02
C TRP A 13 -1.86 69.24 0.10
N PRO A 14 -3.12 69.33 -0.35
CA PRO A 14 -4.14 68.29 -0.16
C PRO A 14 -3.79 66.96 -0.83
N SER A 15 -3.07 67.00 -1.96
CA SER A 15 -2.63 65.79 -2.66
C SER A 15 -1.57 65.01 -1.86
N VAL A 16 -0.62 65.70 -1.23
CA VAL A 16 0.44 65.08 -0.41
C VAL A 16 -0.13 64.48 0.86
N THR A 17 -1.07 65.18 1.51
CA THR A 17 -1.75 64.66 2.71
C THR A 17 -2.60 63.43 2.40
N LEU A 18 -3.32 63.43 1.27
CA LEU A 18 -4.08 62.26 0.80
C LEU A 18 -3.17 61.04 0.56
N VAL A 19 -2.03 61.24 -0.12
CA VAL A 19 -1.06 60.16 -0.39
C VAL A 19 -0.45 59.64 0.91
N ALA A 20 -0.08 60.52 1.84
CA ALA A 20 0.47 60.12 3.13
C ALA A 20 -0.54 59.33 3.98
N ALA A 21 -1.81 59.77 4.01
CA ALA A 21 -2.88 59.06 4.70
C ALA A 21 -3.14 57.66 4.09
N LEU A 22 -3.11 57.56 2.76
CA LEU A 22 -3.27 56.28 2.06
C LEU A 22 -2.13 55.31 2.39
N LEU A 23 -0.87 55.77 2.32
CA LEU A 23 0.30 54.95 2.65
C LEU A 23 0.29 54.48 4.11
N PHE A 24 -0.13 55.35 5.02
CA PHE A 24 -0.29 55.01 6.43
C PHE A 24 -1.39 53.96 6.64
N GLY A 25 -2.54 54.12 5.98
CA GLY A 25 -3.63 53.15 5.99
C GLY A 25 -3.19 51.76 5.47
N ILE A 26 -2.48 51.74 4.33
CA ILE A 26 -1.90 50.50 3.77
C ILE A 26 -0.92 49.86 4.77
N SER A 27 -0.05 50.66 5.40
CA SER A 27 0.92 50.16 6.38
C SER A 27 0.25 49.46 7.57
N ILE A 28 -0.82 50.05 8.11
CA ILE A 28 -1.60 49.45 9.21
C ILE A 28 -2.27 48.16 8.76
N CYS A 29 -2.92 48.16 7.59
CA CYS A 29 -3.58 46.97 7.05
C CYS A 29 -2.58 45.81 6.87
N VAL A 30 -1.41 46.07 6.30
CA VAL A 30 -0.35 45.06 6.11
C VAL A 30 0.15 44.53 7.45
N ARG A 31 0.38 45.41 8.44
CA ARG A 31 0.81 44.99 9.79
C ARG A 31 -0.23 44.11 10.49
N PHE A 32 -1.51 44.46 10.40
CA PHE A 32 -2.58 43.63 10.97
C PHE A 32 -2.67 42.27 10.28
N LEU A 33 -2.54 42.21 8.95
CA LEU A 33 -2.55 40.96 8.20
C LEU A 33 -1.34 40.07 8.55
N ALA A 34 -0.17 40.67 8.73
CA ALA A 34 1.04 39.95 9.13
C ALA A 34 0.88 39.34 10.54
N LEU A 35 0.43 40.14 11.52
CA LEU A 35 0.25 39.68 12.91
C LEU A 35 -0.84 38.60 13.03
N THR A 36 -1.93 38.75 12.28
CA THR A 36 -3.01 37.75 12.26
C THR A 36 -2.57 36.48 11.57
N SER A 37 -1.86 36.55 10.43
CA SER A 37 -1.35 35.37 9.73
C SER A 37 -0.30 34.61 10.54
N GLU A 38 0.58 35.30 11.26
CA GLU A 38 1.57 34.68 12.14
C GLU A 38 0.91 33.96 13.32
N SER A 39 -0.12 34.57 13.91
CA SER A 39 -0.91 33.96 14.98
C SER A 39 -1.70 32.75 14.48
N PHE A 40 -2.31 32.85 13.30
CA PHE A 40 -3.08 31.76 12.69
C PHE A 40 -2.18 30.58 12.29
N SER A 41 -0.99 30.86 11.74
CA SER A 41 0.02 29.87 11.40
C SER A 41 0.54 29.13 12.64
N ARG A 42 0.82 29.87 13.73
CA ARG A 42 1.23 29.26 15.01
C ARG A 42 0.12 28.44 15.66
N ALA A 43 -1.13 28.86 15.55
CA ALA A 43 -2.28 28.14 16.10
C ALA A 43 -2.67 26.89 15.30
N LEU A 44 -2.63 26.96 13.96
CA LEU A 44 -3.02 25.86 13.07
C LEU A 44 -1.86 24.90 12.73
N GLY A 45 -0.61 25.34 12.88
CA GLY A 45 0.57 24.50 12.64
C GLY A 45 0.56 23.17 13.39
N PRO A 46 0.27 23.15 14.71
CA PRO A 46 0.15 21.91 15.49
C PRO A 46 -0.97 20.98 14.98
N ILE A 47 -2.11 21.55 14.56
CA ILE A 47 -3.26 20.79 14.03
C ILE A 47 -2.89 20.14 12.69
N GLY A 48 -2.27 20.90 11.79
CA GLY A 48 -1.78 20.36 10.51
C GLY A 48 -0.74 19.26 10.70
N LYS A 49 0.17 19.42 11.67
CA LYS A 49 1.15 18.38 12.04
C LYS A 49 0.46 17.13 12.57
N PHE A 50 -0.52 17.27 13.46
CA PHE A 50 -1.28 16.14 14.02
C PHE A 50 -2.03 15.34 12.94
N ILE A 51 -2.74 16.02 12.04
CA ILE A 51 -3.47 15.38 10.94
C ILE A 51 -2.49 14.64 10.00
N ARG A 52 -1.35 15.25 9.69
CA ARG A 52 -0.31 14.62 8.85
C ARG A 52 0.26 13.36 9.50
N THR A 53 0.56 13.41 10.80
CA THR A 53 1.06 12.25 11.55
C THR A 53 0.01 11.14 11.60
N ARG A 54 -1.27 11.47 11.84
CA ARG A 54 -2.36 10.48 11.83
C ARG A 54 -2.52 9.80 10.47
N ARG A 55 -2.47 10.57 9.37
CA ARG A 55 -2.50 10.02 8.01
C ARG A 55 -1.28 9.15 7.71
N ALA A 56 -0.10 9.54 8.17
CA ALA A 56 1.12 8.75 7.99
C ALA A 56 1.07 7.41 8.75
N LEU A 57 0.57 7.40 9.98
CA LEU A 57 0.35 6.17 10.77
C LEU A 57 -0.65 5.25 10.09
N SER A 58 -1.80 5.80 9.66
CA SER A 58 -2.82 5.02 8.95
C SER A 58 -2.29 4.44 7.63
N LYS A 59 -1.44 5.19 6.91
CA LYS A 59 -0.79 4.67 5.70
C LYS A 59 0.18 3.53 6.02
N ALA A 60 1.01 3.69 7.05
CA ALA A 60 1.97 2.66 7.45
C ALA A 60 1.26 1.36 7.89
N GLU A 61 0.15 1.47 8.61
CA GLU A 61 -0.70 0.32 8.97
C GLU A 61 -1.30 -0.34 7.72
N ALA A 62 -1.79 0.45 6.77
CA ALA A 62 -2.35 -0.07 5.51
C ALA A 62 -1.29 -0.78 4.66
N ASP A 63 -0.08 -0.22 4.57
CA ASP A 63 1.05 -0.82 3.84
C ASP A 63 1.46 -2.15 4.50
N LEU A 64 1.54 -2.21 5.84
CA LEU A 64 1.83 -3.43 6.57
C LEU A 64 0.76 -4.52 6.37
N LEU A 65 -0.52 -4.15 6.41
CA LEU A 65 -1.62 -5.09 6.12
C LEU A 65 -1.56 -5.59 4.68
N ARG A 66 -1.23 -4.71 3.72
CA ARG A 66 -1.06 -5.09 2.32
C ARG A 66 0.06 -6.12 2.16
N ASP A 67 1.21 -5.89 2.79
CA ASP A 67 2.34 -6.81 2.73
C ASP A 67 1.98 -8.18 3.34
N GLN A 68 1.23 -8.19 4.45
CA GLN A 68 0.71 -9.42 5.04
C GLN A 68 -0.24 -10.18 4.10
N VAL A 69 -1.14 -9.47 3.43
CA VAL A 69 -2.06 -10.08 2.45
C VAL A 69 -1.30 -10.69 1.27
N VAL A 70 -0.31 -9.98 0.73
CA VAL A 70 0.54 -10.50 -0.36
C VAL A 70 1.31 -11.75 0.08
N ALA A 71 1.89 -11.72 1.28
CA ALA A 71 2.59 -12.88 1.83
C ALA A 71 1.65 -14.08 2.05
N LEU A 72 0.43 -13.84 2.54
CA LEU A 72 -0.58 -14.88 2.74
C LEU A 72 -1.08 -15.46 1.41
N ASP A 73 -1.32 -14.63 0.39
CA ASP A 73 -1.72 -15.08 -0.94
C ASP A 73 -0.70 -16.05 -1.55
N GLY A 74 0.60 -15.72 -1.46
CA GLY A 74 1.67 -16.62 -1.89
C GLY A 74 1.66 -17.97 -1.18
N ARG A 75 1.46 -17.96 0.16
CA ARG A 75 1.40 -19.20 0.97
C ARG A 75 0.15 -20.03 0.65
N VAL A 76 -1.00 -19.40 0.49
CA VAL A 76 -2.27 -20.08 0.17
C VAL A 76 -2.17 -20.73 -1.20
N ARG A 77 -1.67 -20.01 -2.22
CA ARG A 77 -1.45 -20.60 -3.55
C ARG A 77 -0.52 -21.80 -3.51
N SER A 78 0.58 -21.71 -2.76
CA SER A 78 1.49 -22.83 -2.57
C SER A 78 0.80 -24.05 -1.95
N LEU A 79 -0.02 -23.85 -0.91
CA LEU A 79 -0.78 -24.93 -0.28
C LEU A 79 -1.81 -25.54 -1.23
N LEU A 80 -2.51 -24.74 -2.03
CA LEU A 80 -3.49 -25.23 -3.01
C LEU A 80 -2.83 -26.11 -4.07
N TYR A 81 -1.72 -25.67 -4.66
CA TYR A 81 -1.00 -26.50 -5.64
C TYR A 81 -0.45 -27.79 -5.04
N ARG A 82 -0.02 -27.74 -3.78
CA ARG A 82 0.40 -28.94 -3.06
C ARG A 82 -0.75 -29.93 -2.90
N ASP A 83 -1.91 -29.44 -2.49
CA ASP A 83 -3.12 -30.26 -2.31
C ASP A 83 -3.57 -30.87 -3.64
N GLU A 84 -3.59 -30.07 -4.72
CA GLU A 84 -3.90 -30.55 -6.07
C GLU A 84 -2.92 -31.64 -6.54
N CYS A 85 -1.63 -31.48 -6.30
CA CYS A 85 -0.62 -32.47 -6.65
C CYS A 85 -0.82 -33.77 -5.86
N TYR A 86 -1.10 -33.69 -4.56
CA TYR A 86 -1.40 -34.86 -3.73
C TYR A 86 -2.67 -35.56 -4.19
N PHE A 87 -3.74 -34.82 -4.44
CA PHE A 87 -5.00 -35.37 -4.90
C PHE A 87 -4.84 -36.09 -6.25
N ALA A 88 -4.14 -35.46 -7.20
CA ALA A 88 -3.85 -36.07 -8.49
C ALA A 88 -3.02 -37.36 -8.35
N TYR A 89 -2.05 -37.37 -7.43
CA TYR A 89 -1.27 -38.57 -7.13
C TYR A 89 -2.14 -39.68 -6.54
N MET A 90 -3.00 -39.39 -5.56
CA MET A 90 -3.88 -40.37 -4.95
C MET A 90 -4.81 -41.03 -5.98
N LEU A 91 -5.34 -40.26 -6.94
CA LEU A 91 -6.15 -40.81 -8.02
C LEU A 91 -5.32 -41.72 -8.94
N ALA A 92 -4.11 -41.32 -9.29
CA ALA A 92 -3.22 -42.12 -10.14
C ALA A 92 -2.77 -43.42 -9.44
N ASP A 93 -2.51 -43.34 -8.14
CA ASP A 93 -2.13 -44.47 -7.28
C ASP A 93 -3.26 -45.48 -7.15
N GLN A 94 -4.48 -45.00 -6.90
CA GLN A 94 -5.68 -45.84 -6.83
C GLN A 94 -5.96 -46.55 -8.17
N GLU A 95 -5.85 -45.83 -9.29
CA GLU A 95 -6.01 -46.41 -10.62
C GLU A 95 -4.95 -47.47 -10.91
N TRP A 96 -3.69 -47.20 -10.53
CA TRP A 96 -2.62 -48.18 -10.67
C TRP A 96 -2.91 -49.44 -9.86
N HIS A 97 -3.33 -49.31 -8.60
CA HIS A 97 -3.72 -50.45 -7.76
C HIS A 97 -4.87 -51.25 -8.38
N HIS A 98 -5.91 -50.57 -8.86
CA HIS A 98 -7.02 -51.24 -9.54
C HIS A 98 -6.56 -52.04 -10.76
N ARG A 99 -5.68 -51.46 -11.59
CA ARG A 99 -5.10 -52.14 -12.74
C ARG A 99 -4.24 -53.33 -12.35
N GLN A 100 -3.45 -53.23 -11.28
CA GLN A 100 -2.65 -54.35 -10.79
C GLN A 100 -3.52 -55.53 -10.37
N GLU A 101 -4.64 -55.30 -9.70
CA GLU A 101 -5.59 -56.37 -9.34
C GLU A 101 -6.12 -57.09 -10.60
N LEU A 102 -6.47 -56.32 -11.65
CA LEU A 102 -6.95 -56.89 -12.91
C LEU A 102 -5.85 -57.67 -13.65
N LEU A 103 -4.63 -57.14 -13.70
CA LEU A 103 -3.48 -57.81 -14.31
C LEU A 103 -3.10 -59.08 -13.55
N ALA A 104 -3.10 -59.02 -12.22
CA ALA A 104 -2.85 -60.16 -11.34
C ALA A 104 -3.87 -61.28 -11.58
N ALA A 105 -5.14 -60.94 -11.72
CA ALA A 105 -6.21 -61.90 -12.04
C ALA A 105 -6.06 -62.51 -13.44
N ALA A 106 -5.59 -61.75 -14.42
CA ALA A 106 -5.51 -62.19 -15.82
C ALA A 106 -4.21 -62.93 -16.17
N GLN A 107 -3.08 -62.52 -15.61
CA GLN A 107 -1.73 -62.92 -16.06
C GLN A 107 -0.83 -63.37 -14.90
N GLY A 108 -1.36 -63.46 -13.68
CA GLY A 108 -0.56 -63.69 -12.48
C GLY A 108 0.23 -62.45 -12.07
N TRP A 109 1.19 -62.59 -11.16
CA TRP A 109 1.88 -61.48 -10.48
C TRP A 109 2.94 -60.74 -11.32
N ALA A 110 2.72 -60.58 -12.63
CA ALA A 110 3.54 -59.74 -13.49
C ALA A 110 3.07 -58.28 -13.41
N LEU A 111 3.50 -57.57 -12.36
CA LEU A 111 3.02 -56.24 -12.03
C LEU A 111 3.77 -55.12 -12.75
N GLU A 112 3.07 -54.04 -13.10
CA GLU A 112 3.70 -52.83 -13.64
C GLU A 112 4.46 -52.09 -12.54
N ARG A 113 5.48 -51.30 -12.90
CA ARG A 113 6.20 -50.48 -11.92
C ARG A 113 5.28 -49.40 -11.36
N HIS A 114 5.21 -49.33 -10.03
CA HIS A 114 4.59 -48.21 -9.31
C HIS A 114 5.42 -46.93 -9.45
N MET A 115 4.75 -45.78 -9.61
CA MET A 115 5.40 -44.48 -9.68
C MET A 115 5.45 -43.85 -8.28
N PRO A 116 6.64 -43.65 -7.68
CA PRO A 116 6.76 -42.96 -6.39
C PRO A 116 6.25 -41.52 -6.47
N PHE A 117 5.70 -41.02 -5.35
CA PHE A 117 5.18 -39.65 -5.26
C PHE A 117 6.16 -38.57 -5.74
N LEU A 118 7.44 -38.67 -5.39
CA LEU A 118 8.43 -37.67 -5.79
C LEU A 118 8.62 -37.61 -7.32
N GLU A 119 8.66 -38.78 -7.98
CA GLU A 119 8.75 -38.86 -9.44
C GLU A 119 7.48 -38.28 -10.10
N PHE A 120 6.31 -38.60 -9.55
CA PHE A 120 5.03 -38.05 -9.99
C PHE A 120 4.99 -36.52 -9.83
N ARG A 121 5.33 -36.02 -8.65
CA ARG A 121 5.35 -34.60 -8.30
C ARG A 121 6.25 -33.84 -9.27
N ASP A 122 7.46 -34.33 -9.48
CA ASP A 122 8.41 -33.69 -10.39
C ASP A 122 7.80 -33.59 -11.79
N LYS A 123 7.32 -34.71 -12.35
CA LYS A 123 6.62 -34.73 -13.64
C LYS A 123 5.43 -33.76 -13.68
N TRP A 124 4.58 -33.77 -12.67
CA TRP A 124 3.38 -32.94 -12.56
C TRP A 124 3.70 -31.44 -12.54
N MET A 125 4.78 -31.05 -11.83
CA MET A 125 5.29 -29.67 -11.80
C MET A 125 5.84 -29.25 -13.17
N ARG A 126 6.60 -30.12 -13.85
CA ARG A 126 7.16 -29.80 -15.18
C ARG A 126 6.06 -29.55 -16.21
N GLU A 127 5.06 -30.43 -16.24
CA GLU A 127 3.94 -30.36 -17.18
C GLU A 127 3.10 -29.07 -17.03
N ARG A 128 3.13 -28.47 -15.83
CA ARG A 128 2.39 -27.23 -15.51
C ARG A 128 3.28 -25.98 -15.49
N GLY A 129 4.58 -26.11 -15.75
CA GLY A 129 5.52 -24.99 -15.71
C GLY A 129 5.78 -24.41 -14.30
N LEU A 130 5.43 -25.14 -13.24
CA LEU A 130 5.48 -24.64 -11.86
C LEU A 130 6.88 -24.71 -11.23
N GLU A 131 7.85 -25.32 -11.90
CA GLU A 131 9.22 -25.51 -11.41
C GLU A 131 9.93 -24.22 -10.99
N LYS A 132 9.57 -23.09 -11.62
CA LYS A 132 10.23 -21.78 -11.41
C LYS A 132 9.43 -20.84 -10.52
N GLU A 133 8.13 -21.08 -10.36
CA GLU A 133 7.22 -20.10 -9.76
C GLU A 133 6.98 -20.32 -8.27
N LEU A 134 7.16 -21.54 -7.78
CA LEU A 134 6.80 -21.88 -6.41
C LEU A 134 7.87 -22.74 -5.74
N GLU A 135 8.45 -22.23 -4.66
CA GLU A 135 9.16 -23.04 -3.66
C GLU A 135 8.12 -23.81 -2.81
N LEU A 136 7.36 -24.71 -3.45
CA LEU A 136 6.27 -25.49 -2.82
C LEU A 136 6.76 -26.40 -1.68
N TRP A 137 8.04 -26.78 -1.70
CA TRP A 137 8.57 -27.93 -0.97
C TRP A 137 9.96 -27.70 -0.35
N ARG A 138 10.37 -26.46 -0.09
CA ARG A 138 11.56 -26.18 0.73
C ARG A 138 11.26 -26.32 2.22
#